data_AF-S8EW82-F1
#
_entry.id   AF-S8EW82-F1
#
_cell.length_a   1.000
_cell.length_b   1.000
_cell.length_c   1.000
_cell.angle_alpha   90.00
_cell.angle_beta   90.00
_cell.angle_gamma   90.00
#
_symmetry.space_group_name_H-M   'P 1'
#
loop_
_entity.id
_entity.type
_entity.pdbx_description
1 polymer ?
#
loop_
_entity_poly.entity_id
_entity_poly.type
_entity_poly.pdbx_seq_one_letter_code
_entity_poly.pdbx_strand_id
1 'polypeptide(L)'
;MSPKNRDANRSGSGQNGKNAQGPGKQPAPSLALAASPSSANGLVVTLTAVASDARTPTLSSSEQQAVDDLFSTMKQTLTTLGNTFDALGKQTVTVASISPRVAAARELQRTGEQLRERQRRQEARVEELKKALSTNVKDQQELLNKKADELVAEFVGKEVPSRVEKELTALISIDIKQQLTDYKRRILEVKVNLHNSEARRKNALLLGLSPGTEPLTPLLPPLAADKMKLPEHPALFPKTVGSLFQLNTVQLSALLKEYRIEECTEVEAASPLSPSVATREENLNRLMSFIGVGLFIPPLSATTENSPSGLKSPVVTRRHAWPSL
;
A
#
# COMPACT_ATOMS: atom_id res chain seq x y z
N MET A 1 -13.28 -23.84 12.69
CA MET A 1 -12.76 -23.10 11.52
C MET A 1 -11.33 -22.72 11.85
N SER A 2 -10.37 -23.47 11.32
CA SER A 2 -8.96 -23.41 11.70
C SER A 2 -8.17 -22.54 10.70
N PRO A 3 -7.33 -21.60 11.15
CA PRO A 3 -6.46 -20.87 10.24
C PRO A 3 -5.22 -21.71 9.90
N LYS A 4 -4.95 -21.73 8.60
CA LYS A 4 -3.97 -22.54 7.89
C LYS A 4 -2.63 -21.78 7.90
N ASN A 5 -1.67 -22.27 8.68
CA ASN A 5 -0.31 -21.76 8.72
C ASN A 5 0.35 -21.94 7.34
N ARG A 6 0.88 -20.85 6.78
CA ARG A 6 1.47 -20.81 5.44
C ARG A 6 2.80 -20.06 5.50
N ASP A 7 3.77 -20.64 6.20
CA ASP A 7 5.16 -20.21 6.13
C ASP A 7 5.86 -20.90 4.97
N ALA A 8 5.90 -20.20 3.85
CA ALA A 8 6.69 -20.57 2.68
C ALA A 8 7.99 -19.77 2.68
N ASN A 9 9.03 -20.42 3.22
CA ASN A 9 10.33 -20.62 2.59
C ASN A 9 10.56 -19.81 1.28
N ARG A 10 11.36 -18.75 1.35
CA ARG A 10 11.99 -18.13 0.17
C ARG A 10 13.49 -17.98 0.38
N SER A 11 14.17 -19.09 0.10
CA SER A 11 15.59 -19.16 -0.22
C SER A 11 15.84 -18.39 -1.52
N GLY A 12 16.88 -17.55 -1.52
CA GLY A 12 17.34 -16.77 -2.66
C GLY A 12 18.83 -16.50 -2.54
N SER A 13 19.61 -17.47 -3.02
CA SER A 13 21.05 -17.40 -3.28
C SER A 13 21.33 -16.60 -4.55
N GLY A 14 22.53 -16.00 -4.63
CA GLY A 14 23.08 -15.41 -5.86
C GLY A 14 23.86 -14.12 -5.58
N GLN A 15 25.16 -14.19 -5.28
CA GLN A 15 26.29 -14.16 -6.23
C GLN A 15 26.74 -12.75 -6.67
N ASN A 16 27.97 -12.44 -6.27
CA ASN A 16 29.09 -11.91 -7.06
C ASN A 16 29.00 -10.57 -7.83
N GLY A 17 29.99 -9.72 -7.57
CA GLY A 17 30.45 -8.64 -8.44
C GLY A 17 31.29 -7.62 -7.67
N LYS A 18 32.58 -7.88 -7.37
CA LYS A 18 33.78 -7.51 -8.17
C LYS A 18 33.90 -6.01 -8.53
N ASN A 19 35.04 -5.46 -8.09
CA ASN A 19 35.88 -4.44 -8.74
C ASN A 19 35.44 -2.98 -8.83
N ALA A 20 36.13 -2.12 -8.07
CA ALA A 20 37.04 -1.06 -8.54
C ALA A 20 37.59 -0.35 -7.28
N GLN A 21 38.84 -0.48 -6.85
CA GLN A 21 40.09 -0.01 -7.48
C GLN A 21 40.06 1.49 -7.82
N GLY A 22 40.77 2.28 -7.03
CA GLY A 22 40.94 3.71 -7.28
C GLY A 22 41.69 4.44 -6.15
N PRO A 23 42.98 4.74 -6.31
CA PRO A 23 43.89 5.19 -5.25
C PRO A 23 43.92 6.72 -5.14
N GLY A 24 44.25 7.27 -3.98
CA GLY A 24 44.56 8.69 -3.93
C GLY A 24 44.79 9.26 -2.55
N LYS A 25 46.03 9.17 -2.04
CA LYS A 25 46.63 10.26 -1.24
C LYS A 25 48.10 9.98 -0.92
N GLN A 26 48.96 10.33 -1.86
CA GLN A 26 50.27 10.95 -1.64
C GLN A 26 50.54 11.86 -2.86
N PRO A 27 51.44 12.86 -2.83
CA PRO A 27 52.35 13.26 -1.76
C PRO A 27 52.29 14.78 -1.42
N ALA A 28 52.85 15.12 -0.26
CA ALA A 28 53.26 16.48 0.06
C ALA A 28 54.46 16.90 -0.81
N PRO A 29 54.49 18.11 -1.39
CA PRO A 29 55.69 18.65 -2.00
C PRO A 29 56.56 19.33 -0.91
N SER A 30 57.55 18.59 -0.41
CA SER A 30 58.72 19.14 0.27
C SER A 30 59.64 19.78 -0.77
N LEU A 31 59.48 21.08 -1.03
CA LEU A 31 60.38 21.81 -1.90
C LEU A 31 61.61 22.28 -1.11
N ALA A 32 62.70 21.60 -1.45
CA ALA A 32 64.10 21.94 -1.24
C ALA A 32 64.41 23.44 -1.17
N LEU A 33 64.99 23.84 -0.04
CA LEU A 33 65.70 25.11 0.10
C LEU A 33 67.16 24.87 -0.33
N ALA A 34 67.43 24.99 -1.62
CA ALA A 34 68.79 25.02 -2.16
C ALA A 34 69.33 26.45 -2.04
N ALA A 35 70.21 26.68 -1.07
CA ALA A 35 70.93 27.94 -0.90
C ALA A 35 72.35 27.81 -1.45
N SER A 36 72.64 28.56 -2.52
CA SER A 36 73.94 29.04 -3.04
C SER A 36 73.71 29.53 -4.47
N PRO A 37 74.46 30.49 -5.06
CA PRO A 37 75.87 30.81 -4.76
C PRO A 37 76.26 32.31 -4.83
N SER A 38 77.56 32.54 -4.70
CA SER A 38 78.36 33.62 -5.32
C SER A 38 78.25 35.03 -4.74
N SER A 39 79.30 35.53 -4.09
CA SER A 39 80.58 35.98 -4.69
C SER A 39 80.42 37.36 -5.36
N ALA A 40 80.95 38.38 -4.69
CA ALA A 40 81.23 39.67 -5.29
C ALA A 40 82.51 40.24 -4.67
N ASN A 41 83.61 40.03 -5.40
CA ASN A 41 84.88 40.72 -5.26
C ASN A 41 84.69 42.24 -5.36
N GLY A 42 85.10 42.98 -4.34
CA GLY A 42 85.21 44.43 -4.35
C GLY A 42 86.68 44.84 -4.44
N LEU A 43 87.10 45.10 -5.68
CA LEU A 43 88.41 45.58 -6.12
C LEU A 43 88.81 46.90 -5.40
N VAL A 44 89.90 46.90 -4.64
CA VAL A 44 90.53 48.10 -4.09
C VAL A 44 91.55 48.61 -5.12
N VAL A 45 91.22 49.69 -5.82
CA VAL A 45 92.16 50.43 -6.68
C VAL A 45 92.72 51.59 -5.87
N THR A 46 93.93 51.40 -5.35
CA THR A 46 94.73 52.47 -4.73
C THR A 46 95.57 53.13 -5.83
N LEU A 47 95.19 54.33 -6.25
CA LEU A 47 95.95 55.13 -7.23
C LEU A 47 96.93 56.06 -6.50
N THR A 48 98.18 55.85 -6.85
CA THR A 48 99.44 56.52 -6.52
C THR A 48 99.43 58.00 -6.93
N ALA A 49 99.80 58.88 -6.00
CA ALA A 49 100.15 60.27 -6.28
C ALA A 49 101.65 60.37 -6.59
N VAL A 50 102.00 60.64 -7.84
CA VAL A 50 103.34 61.08 -8.27
C VAL A 50 103.27 62.60 -8.45
N ALA A 51 103.90 63.34 -7.54
CA ALA A 51 104.09 64.78 -7.65
C ALA A 51 105.44 65.03 -8.33
N SER A 52 105.40 65.45 -9.59
CA SER A 52 106.55 65.94 -10.35
C SER A 52 106.55 67.46 -10.37
N ASP A 53 107.68 68.01 -9.93
CA ASP A 53 108.48 69.09 -10.51
C ASP A 53 107.75 70.19 -11.33
N ALA A 54 107.88 71.44 -10.89
CA ALA A 54 107.47 72.62 -11.64
C ALA A 54 108.55 73.72 -11.55
N ARG A 55 109.35 73.80 -12.63
CA ARG A 55 110.12 74.98 -13.04
C ARG A 55 109.16 76.12 -13.41
N THR A 56 109.51 77.32 -12.97
CA THR A 56 108.90 78.60 -13.36
C THR A 56 109.57 79.19 -14.61
N PRO A 57 108.80 79.55 -15.64
CA PRO A 57 109.15 80.68 -16.50
C PRO A 57 108.03 81.73 -16.49
N THR A 58 108.45 82.96 -16.22
CA THR A 58 107.67 84.20 -16.24
C THR A 58 107.26 84.57 -17.67
N LEU A 59 105.95 84.68 -17.94
CA LEU A 59 105.40 85.17 -19.20
C LEU A 59 104.17 86.09 -18.99
N SER A 60 104.04 86.99 -19.96
CA SER A 60 103.22 88.19 -20.17
C SER A 60 101.74 88.18 -19.76
N SER A 61 101.27 89.32 -19.22
CA SER A 61 99.93 89.51 -18.64
C SER A 61 98.72 89.41 -19.59
N SER A 62 98.92 89.28 -20.91
CA SER A 62 97.83 89.08 -21.89
C SER A 62 97.59 87.59 -22.21
N GLU A 63 98.63 86.76 -22.18
CA GLU A 63 98.48 85.30 -22.32
C GLU A 63 97.97 84.69 -21.02
N GLN A 64 98.33 85.27 -19.86
CA GLN A 64 97.76 84.89 -18.57
C GLN A 64 96.23 85.02 -18.56
N GLN A 65 95.67 86.05 -19.21
CA GLN A 65 94.22 86.25 -19.26
C GLN A 65 93.50 85.25 -20.17
N ALA A 66 94.10 84.87 -21.31
CA ALA A 66 93.55 83.83 -22.19
C ALA A 66 93.69 82.42 -21.59
N VAL A 67 94.78 82.16 -20.88
CA VAL A 67 94.98 80.92 -20.12
C VAL A 67 94.02 80.88 -18.93
N ASP A 68 93.77 82.00 -18.25
CA ASP A 68 92.78 82.10 -17.17
C ASP A 68 91.34 81.90 -17.67
N ASP A 69 90.98 82.41 -18.84
CA ASP A 69 89.67 82.16 -19.47
C ASP A 69 89.51 80.71 -19.93
N LEU A 70 90.56 80.10 -20.50
CA LEU A 70 90.56 78.67 -20.83
C LEU A 70 90.45 77.81 -19.56
N PHE A 71 91.20 78.17 -18.52
CA PHE A 71 91.21 77.47 -17.24
C PHE A 71 89.89 77.65 -16.48
N SER A 72 89.27 78.83 -16.57
CA SER A 72 87.92 79.11 -16.08
C SER A 72 86.89 78.26 -16.83
N THR A 73 86.98 78.19 -18.16
CA THR A 73 86.10 77.36 -18.99
C THR A 73 86.30 75.87 -18.69
N MET A 74 87.54 75.40 -18.51
CA MET A 74 87.84 74.02 -18.11
C MET A 74 87.34 73.71 -16.70
N LYS A 75 87.45 74.64 -15.75
CA LYS A 75 86.86 74.50 -14.41
C LYS A 75 85.35 74.46 -14.46
N GLN A 76 84.73 75.27 -15.31
CA GLN A 76 83.28 75.28 -15.50
C GLN A 76 82.80 73.98 -16.13
N THR A 77 83.49 73.44 -17.14
CA THR A 77 83.15 72.15 -17.74
C THR A 77 83.40 70.99 -16.78
N LEU A 78 84.48 71.00 -15.99
CA LEU A 78 84.73 70.02 -14.92
C LEU A 78 83.67 70.08 -13.81
N THR A 79 83.23 71.28 -13.41
CA THR A 79 82.15 71.47 -12.43
C THR A 79 80.83 70.97 -12.99
N THR A 80 80.57 71.24 -14.28
CA THR A 80 79.37 70.74 -14.97
C THR A 80 79.40 69.22 -15.08
N LEU A 81 80.54 68.62 -15.45
CA LEU A 81 80.71 67.17 -15.50
C LEU A 81 80.59 66.53 -14.11
N GLY A 82 81.19 67.13 -13.09
CA GLY A 82 81.04 66.71 -11.69
C GLY A 82 79.58 66.74 -11.25
N ASN A 83 78.85 67.82 -11.55
CA ASN A 83 77.43 67.93 -11.29
C ASN A 83 76.61 66.89 -12.07
N THR A 84 76.96 66.57 -13.32
CA THR A 84 76.30 65.50 -14.08
C THR A 84 76.61 64.11 -13.53
N PHE A 85 77.84 63.84 -13.08
CA PHE A 85 78.20 62.58 -12.44
C PHE A 85 77.52 62.42 -11.08
N ASP A 86 77.41 63.49 -10.29
CA ASP A 86 76.64 63.47 -9.04
C ASP A 86 75.15 63.28 -9.29
N ALA A 87 74.58 63.92 -10.31
CA ALA A 87 73.20 63.71 -10.71
C ALA A 87 72.96 62.27 -11.18
N LEU A 88 73.85 61.72 -12.00
CA LEU A 88 73.82 60.32 -12.44
C LEU A 88 74.04 59.35 -11.27
N GLY A 89 74.90 59.68 -10.31
CA GLY A 89 75.12 58.90 -9.10
C GLY A 89 73.87 58.85 -8.22
N LYS A 90 73.25 60.01 -7.97
CA LYS A 90 71.97 60.11 -7.26
C LYS A 90 70.86 59.35 -7.99
N GLN A 91 70.77 59.50 -9.31
CA GLN A 91 69.81 58.75 -10.12
C GLN A 91 70.08 57.23 -10.05
N THR A 92 71.33 56.80 -10.13
CA THR A 92 71.70 55.37 -10.05
C THR A 92 71.32 54.79 -8.69
N VAL A 93 71.58 55.51 -7.58
CA VAL A 93 71.16 55.10 -6.24
C VAL A 93 69.63 55.03 -6.13
N THR A 94 68.90 56.01 -6.68
CA THR A 94 67.43 55.97 -6.67
C THR A 94 66.88 54.81 -7.51
N VAL A 95 67.43 54.55 -8.70
CA VAL A 95 67.02 53.44 -9.57
C VAL A 95 67.36 52.09 -8.92
N ALA A 96 68.53 51.97 -8.29
CA ALA A 96 68.90 50.77 -7.52
C ALA A 96 67.95 50.52 -6.34
N SER A 97 67.43 51.59 -5.70
CA SER A 97 66.43 51.46 -4.62
C SER A 97 65.01 51.14 -5.11
N ILE A 98 64.68 51.51 -6.35
CA ILE A 98 63.37 51.25 -6.97
C ILE A 98 63.27 49.80 -7.45
N SER A 99 64.36 49.20 -7.95
CA SER A 99 64.37 47.84 -8.49
C SER A 99 63.80 46.78 -7.52
N PRO A 100 64.19 46.72 -6.22
CA PRO A 100 63.57 45.82 -5.26
C PRO A 100 62.08 46.08 -5.02
N ARG A 101 61.65 47.35 -5.02
CA ARG A 101 60.24 47.72 -4.82
C ARG A 101 59.37 47.29 -5.99
N VAL A 102 59.88 47.43 -7.22
CA VAL A 102 59.18 46.98 -8.43
C VAL A 102 59.09 45.45 -8.47
N ALA A 103 60.15 44.74 -8.06
CA ALA A 103 60.11 43.28 -7.94
C ALA A 103 59.06 42.82 -6.92
N ALA A 104 59.03 43.41 -5.72
CA ALA A 104 58.04 43.11 -4.69
C ALA A 104 56.60 43.43 -5.16
N ALA A 105 56.40 44.55 -5.87
CA ALA A 105 55.10 44.89 -6.43
C ALA A 105 54.59 43.84 -7.44
N ARG A 106 55.49 43.31 -8.29
CA ARG A 106 55.14 42.23 -9.24
C ARG A 106 54.80 40.93 -8.52
N GLU A 107 55.52 40.59 -7.44
CA GLU A 107 55.21 39.42 -6.63
C GLU A 107 53.86 39.56 -5.90
N LEU A 108 53.57 40.74 -5.35
CA LEU A 108 52.26 41.05 -4.76
C LEU A 108 51.14 40.96 -5.78
N GLN A 109 51.36 41.45 -7.00
CA GLN A 109 50.38 41.31 -8.07
C GLN A 109 50.14 39.83 -8.42
N ARG A 110 51.22 39.05 -8.60
CA ARG A 110 51.13 37.61 -8.91
C ARG A 110 50.43 36.82 -7.80
N THR A 111 50.76 37.08 -6.55
CA THR A 111 50.11 36.42 -5.40
C THR A 111 48.64 36.85 -5.27
N GLY A 112 48.32 38.11 -5.55
CA GLY A 112 46.95 38.61 -5.62
C GLY A 112 46.12 37.93 -6.71
N GLU A 113 46.68 37.74 -7.91
CA GLU A 113 46.04 36.99 -9.01
C GLU A 113 45.82 35.52 -8.63
N GLN A 114 46.81 34.87 -8.03
CA GLN A 114 46.69 33.49 -7.54
C GLN A 114 45.62 33.35 -6.45
N LEU A 115 45.52 34.31 -5.54
CA LEU A 115 44.52 34.31 -4.48
C LEU A 115 43.11 34.47 -5.07
N ARG A 116 42.91 35.39 -6.01
CA ARG A 116 41.63 35.56 -6.71
C ARG A 116 41.20 34.31 -7.47
N GLU A 117 42.14 33.66 -8.15
CA GLU A 117 41.84 32.41 -8.86
C GLU A 117 41.49 31.27 -7.89
N ARG A 118 42.18 31.17 -6.75
CA ARG A 118 41.82 30.21 -5.69
C ARG A 118 40.45 30.51 -5.09
N GLN A 119 40.15 31.78 -4.83
CA GLN A 119 38.86 32.21 -4.30
C GLN A 119 37.72 31.85 -5.29
N ARG A 120 37.87 32.17 -6.57
CA ARG A 120 36.90 31.80 -7.61
C ARG A 120 36.66 30.28 -7.66
N ARG A 121 37.72 29.48 -7.56
CA ARG A 121 37.60 28.02 -7.51
C ARG A 121 36.92 27.52 -6.23
N GLN A 122 37.17 28.15 -5.10
CA GLN A 122 36.51 27.81 -3.84
C GLN A 122 35.02 28.15 -3.89
N GLU A 123 34.66 29.33 -4.38
CA GLU A 123 33.26 29.75 -4.57
C GLU A 123 32.53 28.78 -5.51
N ALA A 124 33.16 28.39 -6.63
CA ALA A 124 32.59 27.38 -7.54
C ALA A 124 32.36 26.03 -6.85
N ARG A 125 33.32 25.56 -6.03
CA ARG A 125 33.18 24.30 -5.26
C ARG A 125 32.09 24.40 -4.18
N VAL A 126 32.00 25.52 -3.49
CA VAL A 126 30.96 25.75 -2.48
C VAL A 126 29.58 25.74 -3.12
N GLU A 127 29.43 26.37 -4.29
CA GLU A 127 28.17 26.37 -5.03
C GLU A 127 27.80 24.98 -5.55
N GLU A 128 28.79 24.19 -6.02
CA GLU A 128 28.57 22.79 -6.40
C GLU A 128 28.13 21.93 -5.22
N LEU A 129 28.80 22.05 -4.07
CA LEU A 129 28.43 21.33 -2.85
C LEU A 129 27.05 21.74 -2.34
N LYS A 130 26.69 23.03 -2.44
CA LYS A 130 25.37 23.54 -2.08
C LYS A 130 24.28 22.92 -2.96
N LYS A 131 24.52 22.84 -4.27
CA LYS A 131 23.60 22.20 -5.21
C LYS A 131 23.45 20.71 -4.90
N ALA A 132 24.56 19.99 -4.72
CA ALA A 132 24.54 18.56 -4.39
C ALA A 132 23.85 18.27 -3.04
N LEU A 133 24.04 19.12 -2.03
CA LEU A 133 23.33 19.00 -0.77
C LEU A 133 21.84 19.29 -0.93
N SER A 134 21.49 20.33 -1.70
CA SER A 134 20.08 20.65 -1.95
C SER A 134 19.34 19.55 -2.72
N THR A 135 19.99 18.87 -3.66
CA THR A 135 19.38 17.72 -4.37
C THR A 135 19.20 16.54 -3.43
N ASN A 136 20.23 16.19 -2.64
CA ASN A 136 20.12 15.11 -1.66
C ASN A 136 19.01 15.34 -0.63
N VAL A 137 18.85 16.58 -0.14
CA VAL A 137 17.77 16.92 0.80
C VAL A 137 16.39 16.77 0.16
N LYS A 138 16.23 17.20 -1.11
CA LYS A 138 14.97 17.02 -1.85
C LYS A 138 14.65 15.54 -2.07
N ASP A 139 15.64 14.75 -2.47
CA ASP A 139 15.48 13.30 -2.70
C ASP A 139 15.09 12.58 -1.40
N GLN A 140 15.70 12.96 -0.27
CA GLN A 140 15.32 12.44 1.04
C GLN A 140 13.91 12.87 1.46
N GLN A 141 13.53 14.12 1.21
CA GLN A 141 12.18 14.61 1.49
C GLN A 141 11.12 13.86 0.67
N GLU A 142 11.37 13.62 -0.63
CA GLU A 142 10.47 12.85 -1.48
C GLU A 142 10.33 11.40 -1.00
N LEU A 143 11.43 10.77 -0.57
CA LEU A 143 11.39 9.42 -0.02
C LEU A 143 10.62 9.35 1.30
N LEU A 144 10.79 10.35 2.17
CA LEU A 144 10.05 10.43 3.44
C LEU A 144 8.55 10.68 3.19
N ASN A 145 8.20 11.54 2.24
CA ASN A 145 6.81 11.78 1.86
C ASN A 145 6.16 10.50 1.32
N LYS A 146 6.83 9.76 0.42
CA LYS A 146 6.32 8.47 -0.09
C LYS A 146 6.07 7.48 1.04
N LYS A 147 6.99 7.36 2.00
CA LYS A 147 6.80 6.49 3.18
C LYS A 147 5.66 6.96 4.08
N ALA A 148 5.49 8.27 4.26
CA ALA A 148 4.38 8.83 5.01
C ALA A 148 3.05 8.51 4.33
N ASP A 149 2.97 8.67 3.02
CA ASP A 149 1.78 8.35 2.22
C ASP A 149 1.45 6.84 2.27
N GLU A 150 2.47 5.98 2.18
CA GLU A 150 2.30 4.52 2.34
C GLU A 150 1.74 4.16 3.73
N LEU A 151 2.29 4.75 4.81
CA LEU A 151 1.79 4.53 6.17
C LEU A 151 0.37 5.05 6.34
N VAL A 152 0.07 6.25 5.83
CA VAL A 152 -1.28 6.82 5.88
C VAL A 152 -2.26 5.93 5.11
N ALA A 153 -1.88 5.46 3.91
CA ALA A 153 -2.71 4.55 3.13
C ALA A 153 -2.97 3.22 3.86
N GLU A 154 -1.96 2.66 4.55
CA GLU A 154 -2.12 1.45 5.35
C GLU A 154 -3.08 1.67 6.54
N PHE A 155 -2.91 2.76 7.29
CA PHE A 155 -3.78 3.09 8.42
C PHE A 155 -5.21 3.38 7.98
N VAL A 156 -5.39 4.18 6.93
CA VAL A 156 -6.71 4.49 6.35
C VAL A 156 -7.36 3.21 5.82
N GLY A 157 -6.61 2.36 5.13
CA GLY A 157 -7.09 1.09 4.60
C GLY A 157 -7.57 0.10 5.67
N LYS A 158 -7.04 0.18 6.89
CA LYS A 158 -7.48 -0.64 8.04
C LYS A 158 -8.63 -0.01 8.83
N GLU A 159 -8.55 1.30 9.08
CA GLU A 159 -9.46 2.00 9.98
C GLU A 159 -10.81 2.34 9.33
N VAL A 160 -10.80 2.78 8.07
CA VAL A 160 -12.02 3.15 7.33
C VAL A 160 -13.01 1.99 7.22
N PRO A 161 -12.65 0.76 6.76
CA PRO A 161 -13.62 -0.32 6.68
C PRO A 161 -14.18 -0.71 8.05
N SER A 162 -13.37 -0.66 9.11
CA SER A 162 -13.84 -0.95 10.47
C SER A 162 -14.86 0.09 10.96
N ARG A 163 -14.62 1.38 10.70
CA ARG A 163 -15.59 2.44 11.04
C ARG A 163 -16.86 2.35 10.22
N VAL A 164 -16.72 2.14 8.91
CA VAL A 164 -17.85 1.95 8.00
C VAL A 164 -18.70 0.74 8.42
N GLU A 165 -18.08 -0.38 8.78
CA GLU A 165 -18.82 -1.56 9.26
C GLU A 165 -19.57 -1.29 10.57
N LYS A 166 -18.95 -0.58 11.53
CA LYS A 166 -19.59 -0.17 12.78
C LYS A 166 -20.76 0.77 12.55
N GLU A 167 -20.57 1.79 11.72
CA GLU A 167 -21.61 2.76 11.38
C GLU A 167 -22.74 2.10 10.60
N LEU A 168 -22.45 1.25 9.62
CA LEU A 168 -23.48 0.46 8.92
C LEU A 168 -24.23 -0.45 9.89
N THR A 169 -23.54 -1.10 10.83
CA THR A 169 -24.19 -1.98 11.81
C THR A 169 -25.12 -1.21 12.74
N ALA A 170 -24.76 0.02 13.10
CA ALA A 170 -25.55 0.93 13.93
C ALA A 170 -26.72 1.58 13.17
N LEU A 171 -26.51 1.99 11.92
CA LEU A 171 -27.53 2.62 11.07
C LEU A 171 -28.56 1.61 10.57
N ILE A 172 -28.16 0.36 10.31
CA ILE A 172 -29.11 -0.70 9.97
C ILE A 172 -29.91 -1.04 11.24
N SER A 173 -31.06 -0.40 11.33
CA SER A 173 -32.04 -0.58 12.40
C SER A 173 -32.36 -2.05 12.60
N ILE A 174 -32.48 -2.45 13.87
CA ILE A 174 -32.81 -3.83 14.27
C ILE A 174 -34.11 -4.29 13.62
N ASP A 175 -35.07 -3.37 13.44
CA ASP A 175 -36.34 -3.60 12.75
C ASP A 175 -36.15 -4.10 11.30
N ILE A 176 -35.30 -3.45 10.50
CA ILE A 176 -35.04 -3.89 9.11
C ILE A 176 -34.39 -5.28 9.08
N LYS A 177 -33.50 -5.58 10.05
CA LYS A 177 -32.90 -6.91 10.15
C LYS A 177 -33.96 -7.96 10.46
N GLN A 178 -34.89 -7.66 11.38
CA GLN A 178 -36.01 -8.53 11.71
C GLN A 178 -36.95 -8.73 10.51
N GLN A 179 -37.31 -7.66 9.81
CA GLN A 179 -38.11 -7.74 8.59
C GLN A 179 -37.43 -8.61 7.52
N LEU A 180 -36.12 -8.45 7.30
CA LEU A 180 -35.38 -9.28 6.35
C LEU A 180 -35.41 -10.75 6.75
N THR A 181 -35.27 -11.06 8.05
CA THR A 181 -35.37 -12.44 8.54
C THR A 181 -36.77 -13.02 8.37
N ASP A 182 -37.81 -12.21 8.59
CA ASP A 182 -39.21 -12.60 8.40
C ASP A 182 -39.53 -12.84 6.92
N TYR A 183 -39.06 -11.98 6.02
CA TYR A 183 -39.20 -12.18 4.58
C TYR A 183 -38.47 -13.44 4.10
N LYS A 184 -37.24 -13.68 4.56
CA LYS A 184 -36.51 -14.92 4.26
C LYS A 184 -37.28 -16.15 4.73
N ARG A 185 -37.83 -16.10 5.94
CA ARG A 185 -38.68 -17.17 6.49
C ARG A 185 -39.92 -17.38 5.63
N ARG A 186 -40.63 -16.32 5.26
CA ARG A 186 -41.84 -16.39 4.41
C ARG A 186 -41.52 -16.97 3.02
N ILE A 187 -40.38 -16.61 2.43
CA ILE A 187 -39.94 -17.19 1.15
C ILE A 187 -39.69 -18.70 1.30
N LEU A 188 -39.05 -19.14 2.38
CA LEU A 188 -38.83 -20.56 2.63
C LEU A 188 -40.14 -21.32 2.85
N GLU A 189 -41.08 -20.73 3.58
CA GLU A 189 -42.42 -21.30 3.78
C GLU A 189 -43.16 -21.46 2.45
N VAL A 190 -43.13 -20.43 1.59
CA VAL A 190 -43.72 -20.52 0.24
C VAL A 190 -43.04 -21.60 -0.60
N LYS A 191 -41.71 -21.75 -0.52
CA LYS A 191 -40.98 -22.82 -1.22
C LYS A 191 -41.39 -24.21 -0.73
N VAL A 192 -41.52 -24.40 0.58
CA VAL A 192 -42.01 -25.65 1.19
C VAL A 192 -43.43 -25.94 0.73
N ASN A 193 -44.31 -24.95 0.75
CA ASN A 193 -45.71 -25.10 0.31
C ASN A 193 -45.80 -25.42 -1.19
N LEU A 194 -44.98 -24.77 -2.02
CA LEU A 194 -44.91 -25.04 -3.45
C LEU A 194 -44.44 -26.48 -3.71
N HIS A 195 -43.32 -26.88 -3.10
CA HIS A 195 -42.80 -28.26 -3.19
C HIS A 195 -43.87 -29.28 -2.74
N ASN A 196 -44.55 -29.00 -1.63
CA ASN A 196 -45.59 -29.88 -1.11
C ASN A 196 -46.81 -29.95 -2.03
N SER A 197 -47.21 -28.84 -2.65
CA SER A 197 -48.29 -28.82 -3.64
C SER A 197 -47.94 -29.61 -4.90
N GLU A 198 -46.69 -29.52 -5.36
CA GLU A 198 -46.20 -30.27 -6.53
C GLU A 198 -46.09 -31.76 -6.21
N ALA A 199 -45.54 -32.11 -5.05
CA ALA A 199 -45.46 -33.48 -4.57
C ALA A 199 -46.86 -34.10 -4.41
N ARG A 200 -47.83 -33.38 -3.82
CA ARG A 200 -49.23 -33.82 -3.75
C ARG A 200 -49.83 -34.04 -5.13
N ARG A 201 -49.59 -33.13 -6.07
CA ARG A 201 -50.05 -33.26 -7.45
C ARG A 201 -49.48 -34.52 -8.11
N LYS A 202 -48.18 -34.80 -7.95
CA LYS A 202 -47.55 -36.02 -8.47
C LYS A 202 -48.11 -37.28 -7.82
N ASN A 203 -48.27 -37.26 -6.50
CA ASN A 203 -48.78 -38.39 -5.72
C ASN A 203 -50.25 -38.71 -6.04
N ALA A 204 -51.05 -37.71 -6.42
CA ALA A 204 -52.43 -37.90 -6.86
C ALA A 204 -52.55 -38.64 -8.19
N LEU A 205 -51.55 -38.53 -9.07
CA LEU A 205 -51.55 -39.19 -10.39
C LEU A 205 -51.23 -40.70 -10.29
N LEU A 206 -50.65 -41.15 -9.18
CA LEU A 206 -50.26 -42.55 -8.95
C LEU A 206 -51.45 -43.53 -8.94
N LEU A 207 -52.68 -43.02 -8.79
CA LEU A 207 -53.91 -43.82 -8.76
C LEU A 207 -54.23 -44.52 -10.09
N GLY A 208 -53.74 -43.98 -11.21
CA GLY A 208 -54.00 -44.52 -12.54
C GLY A 208 -53.03 -45.65 -12.95
N LEU A 209 -51.98 -45.89 -12.16
CA LEU A 209 -50.90 -46.81 -12.49
C LEU A 209 -50.94 -48.05 -11.58
N SER A 210 -50.37 -49.16 -12.09
CA SER A 210 -50.38 -50.45 -11.39
C SER A 210 -49.83 -50.31 -9.96
N PRO A 211 -50.55 -50.78 -8.94
CA PRO A 211 -50.17 -50.58 -7.54
C PRO A 211 -48.86 -51.33 -7.25
N GLY A 212 -47.76 -50.59 -7.02
CA GLY A 212 -46.59 -51.14 -6.35
C GLY A 212 -45.22 -50.62 -6.78
N THR A 213 -45.05 -50.13 -8.02
CA THR A 213 -43.72 -49.78 -8.55
C THR A 213 -43.42 -48.29 -8.64
N GLU A 214 -44.42 -47.42 -8.58
CA GLU A 214 -44.20 -46.00 -8.78
C GLU A 214 -43.66 -45.31 -7.50
N PRO A 215 -42.61 -44.47 -7.62
CA PRO A 215 -42.01 -43.80 -6.48
C PRO A 215 -42.91 -42.67 -5.95
N LEU A 216 -43.13 -42.68 -4.63
CA LEU A 216 -43.85 -41.63 -3.92
C LEU A 216 -42.92 -40.42 -3.75
N THR A 217 -43.40 -39.22 -4.09
CA THR A 217 -42.62 -37.99 -3.90
C THR A 217 -42.74 -37.52 -2.44
N PRO A 218 -41.63 -37.35 -1.71
CA PRO A 218 -41.66 -36.94 -0.32
C PRO A 218 -42.09 -35.49 -0.14
N LEU A 219 -42.92 -35.28 0.87
CA LEU A 219 -43.27 -33.94 1.35
C LEU A 219 -42.15 -33.39 2.25
N LEU A 220 -42.10 -32.08 2.38
CA LEU A 220 -41.24 -31.37 3.32
C LEU A 220 -42.04 -31.03 4.57
N PRO A 221 -41.49 -31.24 5.78
CA PRO A 221 -42.15 -30.87 7.02
C PRO A 221 -42.29 -29.35 7.13
N PRO A 222 -43.23 -28.85 7.96
CA PRO A 222 -43.41 -27.41 8.16
C PRO A 222 -42.14 -26.77 8.74
N LEU A 223 -41.85 -25.54 8.30
CA LEU A 223 -40.65 -24.83 8.71
C LEU A 223 -40.69 -24.53 10.22
N ALA A 224 -39.70 -25.03 10.96
CA ALA A 224 -39.55 -24.71 12.38
C ALA A 224 -39.19 -23.23 12.57
N ALA A 225 -39.71 -22.60 13.63
CA ALA A 225 -39.55 -21.16 13.88
C ALA A 225 -38.10 -20.68 13.92
N ASP A 226 -37.17 -21.55 14.31
CA ASP A 226 -35.76 -21.23 14.53
C ASP A 226 -34.82 -21.61 13.35
N LYS A 227 -35.36 -22.22 12.29
CA LYS A 227 -34.54 -22.71 11.16
C LYS A 227 -34.68 -21.82 9.93
N MET A 228 -33.58 -21.17 9.51
CA MET A 228 -33.48 -20.43 8.23
C MET A 228 -32.97 -21.28 7.06
N LYS A 229 -33.06 -22.59 7.17
CA LYS A 229 -32.67 -23.52 6.10
C LYS A 229 -33.87 -24.38 5.72
N LEU A 230 -33.88 -24.83 4.46
CA LEU A 230 -34.93 -25.72 3.98
C LEU A 230 -34.92 -27.00 4.83
N PRO A 231 -36.08 -27.49 5.27
CA PRO A 231 -36.15 -28.75 6.01
C PRO A 231 -35.64 -29.91 5.16
N GLU A 232 -35.03 -30.89 5.81
CA GLU A 232 -34.65 -32.14 5.16
C GLU A 232 -35.84 -33.09 5.11
N HIS A 233 -35.78 -34.06 4.20
CA HIS A 233 -36.82 -35.08 4.09
C HIS A 233 -36.77 -36.03 5.30
N PRO A 234 -37.93 -36.40 5.88
CA PRO A 234 -37.98 -37.38 6.96
C PRO A 234 -37.38 -38.72 6.52
N ALA A 235 -36.46 -39.27 7.32
CA ALA A 235 -35.82 -40.55 7.02
C ALA A 235 -36.82 -41.73 6.97
N LEU A 236 -37.96 -41.58 7.65
CA LEU A 236 -39.03 -42.58 7.75
C LEU A 236 -40.06 -42.47 6.62
N PHE A 237 -39.90 -41.54 5.68
CA PHE A 237 -40.88 -41.38 4.60
C PHE A 237 -40.80 -42.55 3.60
N PRO A 238 -41.92 -43.24 3.32
CA PRO A 238 -41.94 -44.38 2.41
C PRO A 238 -41.64 -43.95 0.98
N LYS A 239 -40.78 -44.71 0.28
CA LYS A 239 -40.39 -44.41 -1.10
C LYS A 239 -41.43 -44.86 -2.13
N THR A 240 -42.33 -45.76 -1.77
CA THR A 240 -43.31 -46.37 -2.67
C THR A 240 -44.67 -46.49 -2.00
N VAL A 241 -45.75 -46.54 -2.78
CA VAL A 241 -47.11 -46.75 -2.25
C VAL A 241 -47.22 -48.08 -1.52
N GLY A 242 -46.54 -49.13 -1.99
CA GLY A 242 -46.51 -50.43 -1.29
C GLY A 242 -45.85 -50.34 0.10
N SER A 243 -44.74 -49.60 0.22
CA SER A 243 -44.10 -49.39 1.53
C SER A 243 -44.92 -48.52 2.47
N LEU A 244 -45.75 -47.61 1.94
CA LEU A 244 -46.72 -46.83 2.73
C LEU A 244 -47.74 -47.74 3.43
N PHE A 245 -48.26 -48.76 2.75
CA PHE A 245 -49.19 -49.75 3.34
C PHE A 245 -48.53 -50.69 4.35
N GLN A 246 -47.19 -50.82 4.30
CA GLN A 246 -46.40 -51.66 5.21
C GLN A 246 -45.98 -50.93 6.49
N LEU A 247 -46.26 -49.63 6.63
CA LEU A 247 -45.89 -48.89 7.83
C LEU A 247 -46.63 -49.41 9.08
N ASN A 248 -45.87 -49.53 10.17
CA ASN A 248 -46.38 -49.87 11.49
C ASN A 248 -47.12 -48.67 12.10
N THR A 249 -48.09 -48.92 12.99
CA THR A 249 -48.87 -47.85 13.67
C THR A 249 -47.97 -46.82 14.37
N VAL A 250 -46.86 -47.27 14.97
CA VAL A 250 -45.87 -46.41 15.65
C VAL A 250 -45.10 -45.52 14.66
N GLN A 251 -44.74 -46.04 13.48
CA GLN A 251 -44.04 -45.25 12.46
C GLN A 251 -44.99 -44.21 11.86
N LEU A 252 -46.24 -44.59 11.66
CA LEU A 252 -47.28 -43.74 11.12
C LEU A 252 -47.61 -42.57 12.05
N SER A 253 -47.75 -42.83 13.35
CA SER A 253 -47.98 -41.77 14.35
C SER A 253 -46.76 -40.85 14.50
N ALA A 254 -45.54 -41.39 14.46
CA ALA A 254 -44.32 -40.59 14.44
C ALA A 254 -44.26 -39.65 13.23
N LEU A 255 -44.65 -40.13 12.05
CA LEU A 255 -44.65 -39.36 10.82
C LEU A 255 -45.76 -38.28 10.85
N LEU A 256 -46.97 -38.61 11.28
CA LEU A 256 -48.05 -37.62 11.47
C LEU A 256 -47.63 -36.49 12.42
N LYS A 257 -46.96 -36.85 13.53
CA LYS A 257 -46.42 -35.88 14.49
C LYS A 257 -45.34 -34.98 13.87
N GLU A 258 -44.45 -35.55 13.06
CA GLU A 258 -43.39 -34.80 12.37
C GLU A 258 -43.95 -33.78 11.36
N TYR A 259 -44.98 -34.14 10.62
CA TYR A 259 -45.64 -33.23 9.67
C TYR A 259 -46.63 -32.25 10.32
N ARG A 260 -46.86 -32.34 11.64
CA ARG A 260 -47.85 -31.55 12.38
C ARG A 260 -49.25 -31.59 11.75
N ILE A 261 -49.63 -32.75 11.24
CA ILE A 261 -50.99 -33.02 10.80
C ILE A 261 -51.73 -33.35 12.10
N GLU A 262 -52.36 -32.32 12.68
CA GLU A 262 -52.76 -32.26 14.09
C GLU A 262 -53.52 -33.47 14.64
N GLU A 263 -53.26 -33.64 15.95
CA GLU A 263 -53.85 -34.56 16.91
C GLU A 263 -53.99 -36.00 16.42
N CYS A 264 -52.89 -36.76 16.57
CA CYS A 264 -53.03 -38.12 17.06
C CYS A 264 -53.99 -38.01 18.25
N THR A 265 -55.22 -38.48 18.07
CA THR A 265 -56.09 -38.79 19.19
C THR A 265 -55.34 -39.88 19.95
N GLU A 266 -54.47 -39.46 20.87
CA GLU A 266 -54.04 -40.28 21.97
C GLU A 266 -55.33 -40.50 22.75
N VAL A 267 -56.12 -41.47 22.29
CA VAL A 267 -57.28 -41.94 23.03
C VAL A 267 -56.66 -42.53 24.28
N GLU A 268 -56.59 -41.72 25.34
CA GLU A 268 -56.29 -42.18 26.69
C GLU A 268 -57.11 -43.45 26.90
N ALA A 269 -56.42 -44.51 27.32
CA ALA A 269 -56.84 -45.91 27.28
C ALA A 269 -58.06 -46.23 28.18
N ALA A 270 -59.18 -45.52 28.01
CA ALA A 270 -60.35 -45.61 28.85
C ALA A 270 -61.33 -46.71 28.41
N SER A 271 -61.09 -47.44 27.32
CA SER A 271 -61.96 -48.54 26.93
C SER A 271 -61.22 -49.72 26.27
N PRO A 272 -60.94 -50.81 27.02
CA PRO A 272 -60.17 -51.97 26.54
C PRO A 272 -60.92 -52.88 25.53
N LEU A 273 -62.08 -52.47 25.03
CA LEU A 273 -62.95 -53.31 24.19
C LEU A 273 -63.19 -52.79 22.77
N SER A 274 -62.57 -51.67 22.37
CA SER A 274 -62.65 -51.20 20.98
C SER A 274 -61.35 -51.54 20.23
N PRO A 275 -61.38 -52.36 19.17
CA PRO A 275 -60.18 -52.89 18.53
C PRO A 275 -59.33 -51.77 17.93
N SER A 276 -58.05 -51.71 18.32
CA SER A 276 -57.07 -50.68 17.93
C SER A 276 -56.81 -50.57 16.42
N VAL A 277 -57.33 -51.51 15.62
CA VAL A 277 -57.24 -51.54 14.16
C VAL A 277 -57.79 -50.24 13.57
N ALA A 278 -58.97 -49.78 14.02
CA ALA A 278 -59.59 -48.54 13.54
C ALA A 278 -58.66 -47.31 13.58
N THR A 279 -57.73 -47.24 14.54
CA THR A 279 -56.78 -46.11 14.66
C THR A 279 -55.67 -46.16 13.61
N ARG A 280 -55.25 -47.35 13.13
CA ARG A 280 -54.20 -47.46 12.11
C ARG A 280 -54.74 -47.06 10.75
N GLU A 281 -55.86 -47.64 10.31
CA GLU A 281 -56.43 -47.27 9.00
C GLU A 281 -56.86 -45.82 8.96
N GLU A 282 -57.39 -45.27 10.06
CA GLU A 282 -57.73 -43.84 10.13
C GLU A 282 -56.49 -42.95 9.99
N ASN A 283 -55.42 -43.24 10.74
CA ASN A 283 -54.15 -42.53 10.61
C ASN A 283 -53.54 -42.66 9.21
N LEU A 284 -53.72 -43.82 8.57
CA LEU A 284 -53.22 -44.08 7.22
C LEU A 284 -54.02 -43.28 6.20
N ASN A 285 -55.35 -43.26 6.33
CA ASN A 285 -56.24 -42.48 5.48
C ASN A 285 -55.97 -40.98 5.62
N ARG A 286 -55.73 -40.49 6.85
CA ARG A 286 -55.30 -39.10 7.10
C ARG A 286 -53.97 -38.80 6.41
N LEU A 287 -52.99 -39.69 6.54
CA LEU A 287 -51.69 -39.52 5.89
C LEU A 287 -51.80 -39.57 4.35
N MET A 288 -52.56 -40.51 3.79
CA MET A 288 -52.80 -40.61 2.35
C MET A 288 -53.48 -39.35 1.80
N SER A 289 -54.51 -38.87 2.50
CA SER A 289 -55.19 -37.61 2.19
C SER A 289 -54.22 -36.41 2.20
N PHE A 290 -53.36 -36.32 3.22
CA PHE A 290 -52.36 -35.25 3.33
C PHE A 290 -51.27 -35.32 2.24
N ILE A 291 -50.83 -36.52 1.89
CA ILE A 291 -49.86 -36.75 0.80
C ILE A 291 -50.50 -36.52 -0.59
N GLY A 292 -51.83 -36.48 -0.67
CA GLY A 292 -52.57 -36.30 -1.92
C GLY A 292 -52.82 -37.60 -2.67
N VAL A 293 -52.62 -38.76 -2.05
CA VAL A 293 -52.96 -40.06 -2.63
C VAL A 293 -54.46 -40.26 -2.45
N GLY A 294 -55.23 -40.07 -3.52
CA GLY A 294 -56.70 -40.15 -3.51
C GLY A 294 -57.27 -41.57 -3.45
N LEU A 295 -56.68 -42.46 -2.65
CA LEU A 295 -57.28 -43.75 -2.33
C LEU A 295 -58.29 -43.53 -1.20
N PHE A 296 -59.55 -43.29 -1.58
CA PHE A 296 -60.65 -43.38 -0.63
C PHE A 296 -60.88 -44.88 -0.35
N ILE A 297 -60.24 -45.40 0.71
CA ILE A 297 -60.66 -46.66 1.31
C ILE A 297 -61.92 -46.30 2.11
N PRO A 298 -63.14 -46.61 1.64
CA PRO A 298 -64.32 -46.35 2.43
C PRO A 298 -64.14 -47.03 3.78
N PRO A 299 -64.38 -46.33 4.92
CA PRO A 299 -64.36 -47.01 6.21
C PRO A 299 -65.36 -48.16 6.10
N LEU A 300 -64.88 -49.38 6.35
CA LEU A 300 -65.74 -50.55 6.50
C LEU A 300 -66.68 -50.22 7.64
N SER A 301 -67.85 -49.67 7.29
CA SER A 301 -68.88 -49.35 8.25
C SER A 301 -69.26 -50.67 8.86
N ALA A 302 -68.91 -50.87 10.13
CA ALA A 302 -69.35 -52.03 10.88
C ALA A 302 -70.86 -52.13 10.68
N THR A 303 -71.28 -53.20 10.00
CA THR A 303 -72.67 -53.47 9.64
C THR A 303 -73.49 -53.49 10.93
N THR A 304 -73.98 -52.32 11.33
CA THR A 304 -74.95 -52.17 12.41
C THR A 304 -76.30 -52.40 11.75
N GLU A 305 -76.55 -53.68 11.51
CA GLU A 305 -77.82 -54.26 11.13
C GLU A 305 -78.82 -53.97 12.26
N ASN A 306 -79.53 -52.84 12.19
CA ASN A 306 -80.89 -52.64 12.72
C ASN A 306 -81.31 -51.16 12.75
N SER A 307 -81.90 -50.67 11.65
CA SER A 307 -83.06 -49.76 11.75
C SER A 307 -83.74 -49.57 10.39
N PRO A 308 -85.05 -49.86 10.28
CA PRO A 308 -85.78 -49.67 9.04
C PRO A 308 -86.23 -48.21 8.85
N SER A 309 -86.00 -47.73 7.63
CA SER A 309 -86.85 -46.80 6.86
C SER A 309 -87.22 -45.44 7.48
N GLY A 310 -86.56 -44.39 7.00
CA GLY A 310 -87.04 -43.01 7.09
C GLY A 310 -86.63 -42.20 5.86
N LEU A 311 -87.32 -42.40 4.74
CA LEU A 311 -87.18 -41.62 3.50
C LEU A 311 -87.41 -40.13 3.76
N LYS A 312 -86.35 -39.32 3.71
CA LYS A 312 -86.47 -37.86 3.51
C LYS A 312 -85.48 -37.41 2.44
N SER A 313 -86.03 -36.94 1.33
CA SER A 313 -85.37 -36.38 0.17
C SER A 313 -84.62 -35.08 0.51
N PRO A 314 -83.42 -34.82 -0.06
CA PRO A 314 -82.76 -33.55 0.12
C PRO A 314 -83.29 -32.51 -0.88
N VAL A 315 -83.81 -31.43 -0.30
CA VAL A 315 -84.24 -30.19 -0.97
C VAL A 315 -83.02 -29.51 -1.59
N VAL A 316 -83.08 -29.31 -2.91
CA VAL A 316 -82.13 -28.51 -3.69
C VAL A 316 -82.37 -27.02 -3.36
N THR A 317 -81.44 -26.38 -2.64
CA THR A 317 -81.42 -24.92 -2.55
C THR A 317 -80.34 -24.30 -3.43
N ARG A 318 -80.85 -23.36 -4.22
CA ARG A 318 -80.32 -22.60 -5.35
C ARG A 318 -79.06 -21.80 -5.00
N ARG A 319 -78.08 -21.80 -5.92
CA ARG A 319 -76.85 -20.98 -5.88
C ARG A 319 -77.18 -19.47 -5.87
N HIS A 320 -76.59 -18.73 -4.95
CA HIS A 320 -76.44 -17.28 -5.04
C HIS A 320 -75.13 -16.92 -5.74
N ALA A 321 -75.23 -16.03 -6.73
CA ALA A 321 -74.14 -15.45 -7.49
C ALA A 321 -73.28 -14.53 -6.62
N TRP A 322 -71.96 -14.55 -6.84
CA TRP A 322 -71.02 -13.61 -6.26
C TRP A 322 -70.86 -12.37 -7.17
N PRO A 323 -70.72 -11.16 -6.61
CA PRO A 323 -70.46 -9.96 -7.39
C PRO A 323 -68.96 -9.86 -7.73
N SER A 324 -68.68 -9.50 -8.98
CA SER A 324 -67.36 -9.17 -9.51
C SER A 324 -66.87 -7.83 -8.96
N LEU A 325 -65.58 -7.78 -8.58
CA LEU A 325 -64.76 -6.58 -8.46
C LEU A 325 -63.69 -6.62 -9.57
#